data_AF-A0A964ADC7-F1
#
_entry.id   AF-A0A964ADC7-F1
#
_cell.length_a   1.000
_cell.length_b   1.000
_cell.length_c   1.000
_cell.angle_alpha   90.00
_cell.angle_beta   90.00
_cell.angle_gamma   90.00
#
_symmetry.space_group_name_H-M   'P 1'
#
loop_
_entity.id
_entity.type
_entity.pdbx_description
1 polymer ?
#
loop_
_entity_poly.entity_id
_entity_poly.type
_entity_poly.pdbx_seq_one_letter_code
_entity_poly.pdbx_strand_id
1 'polypeptide(L)'
;MTRSTMTFALWALLGACAGGTDAPLADGSACLFDSQCASRVCLTDEAGWPGGSCSRACAASCAEGLECVVLDDGALCLPACADASGCREGWVCAASAGACLPDCREGWDCGGFACDAATGACALPTAAGAGVGEACAADRDCAAGVCVGVETGAGTCAVPCAAGECAAGQTCARLGEHLLCVPACDGASSCPGALVCNAAAEACLPDCRQGWPCGALACLPESGLCGLPGAEGAPVGAPCADGNDCASAVCAAATDDGAPTGWTGGMCVAPCIEGACPSAQSCAVLGQTPLCVPSCAGGCRPGYVCAPDRDACLPDCRQGWPCGDGFACGSDGRCELVTVDGAPLGAPCATDADCDSGVCFEAQDAEGATGWLGGTCAAPCGSVSCEGSSGCVVLDGGSWCLPSCGSAAPCRAGYVCSGDLEVCLPDCRAGWDCGGAFTCGDDGQCRIELPTLSPLGAPCASHAECGSGVCLIPPPGGGTWAQGICTEPCANGCPSGYVCTPLGPSQLCVPACASGCPTGYVCGPQAQACLPSCQSGWSCPPGATCATTGQCQGAPPPGAP
;
A
#
# COMPACT_ATOMS: atom_id res chain seq x y z
N MET A 1 27.01 48.75 -61.75
CA MET A 1 26.31 48.93 -60.46
C MET A 1 24.97 48.23 -60.56
N THR A 2 24.95 46.95 -60.21
CA THR A 2 23.76 46.09 -60.30
C THR A 2 23.67 45.33 -58.99
N ARG A 3 22.60 45.61 -58.23
CA ARG A 3 22.26 44.94 -56.97
C ARG A 3 21.77 43.54 -57.29
N SER A 4 22.43 42.51 -56.76
CA SER A 4 21.87 41.17 -56.62
C SER A 4 21.35 40.99 -55.20
N THR A 5 20.03 40.96 -55.07
CA THR A 5 19.29 40.51 -53.90
C THR A 5 19.49 39.00 -53.71
N MET A 6 20.17 38.60 -52.64
CA MET A 6 20.12 37.22 -52.12
C MET A 6 18.91 37.11 -51.20
N THR A 7 17.87 36.43 -51.69
CA THR A 7 16.71 35.99 -50.91
C THR A 7 17.13 34.79 -50.06
N PHE A 8 17.27 34.97 -48.75
CA PHE A 8 17.41 33.88 -47.79
C PHE A 8 16.05 33.17 -47.66
N ALA A 9 15.97 31.94 -48.16
CA ALA A 9 14.88 31.02 -47.87
C ALA A 9 15.10 30.44 -46.46
N LEU A 10 14.61 31.15 -45.45
CA LEU A 10 14.42 30.65 -44.10
C LEU A 10 13.10 29.86 -44.09
N TRP A 11 13.12 28.63 -44.58
CA TRP A 11 11.99 27.70 -44.46
C TRP A 11 12.07 26.99 -43.11
N ALA A 12 10.96 27.06 -42.39
CA ALA A 12 10.77 26.59 -41.02
C ALA A 12 10.96 25.08 -40.88
N LEU A 13 11.88 24.67 -40.00
CA LEU A 13 11.86 23.39 -39.29
C LEU A 13 11.17 23.59 -37.92
N LEU A 14 9.93 24.10 -37.94
CA LEU A 14 9.00 23.95 -36.84
C LEU A 14 8.26 22.63 -37.07
N GLY A 15 8.94 21.54 -36.76
CA GLY A 15 8.34 20.21 -36.67
C GLY A 15 7.33 20.22 -35.54
N ALA A 16 6.12 19.77 -35.85
CA ALA A 16 5.00 19.72 -34.94
C ALA A 16 5.32 18.84 -33.71
N CYS A 17 5.46 19.45 -32.54
CA CYS A 17 5.14 18.79 -31.28
C CYS A 17 3.60 18.73 -31.21
N ALA A 18 3.02 17.78 -31.93
CA ALA A 18 1.64 17.40 -31.69
C ALA A 18 1.60 16.81 -30.27
N GLY A 19 1.02 17.56 -29.33
CA GLY A 19 0.70 17.08 -27.99
C GLY A 19 -0.38 16.01 -28.08
N GLY A 20 0.01 14.81 -28.53
CA GLY A 20 -0.75 13.61 -28.28
C GLY A 20 -0.89 13.48 -26.77
N THR A 21 -2.13 13.45 -26.30
CA THR A 21 -2.48 13.10 -24.92
C THR A 21 -2.27 11.60 -24.72
N ASP A 22 -1.05 11.11 -24.99
CA ASP A 22 -0.70 9.75 -24.66
C ASP A 22 -0.76 9.65 -23.14
N ALA A 23 -1.57 8.72 -22.65
CA ALA A 23 -1.68 8.47 -21.23
C ALA A 23 -0.25 8.25 -20.67
N PRO A 24 0.07 8.83 -19.50
CA PRO A 24 1.39 8.64 -18.92
C PRO A 24 1.65 7.14 -18.72
N LEU A 25 2.86 6.72 -19.05
CA LEU A 25 3.33 5.34 -18.98
C LEU A 25 3.36 4.87 -17.52
N ALA A 26 2.92 3.64 -17.29
CA ALA A 26 2.97 3.02 -15.97
C ALA A 26 4.41 2.75 -15.53
N ASP A 27 4.64 2.69 -14.22
CA ASP A 27 5.93 2.29 -13.65
C ASP A 27 6.37 0.91 -14.18
N GLY A 28 7.65 0.76 -14.46
CA GLY A 28 8.25 -0.39 -15.16
C GLY A 28 8.28 -0.29 -16.69
N SER A 29 7.51 0.64 -17.29
CA SER A 29 7.51 0.86 -18.74
C SER A 29 8.78 1.51 -19.24
N ALA A 30 9.14 1.26 -20.51
CA ALA A 30 10.26 1.94 -21.17
C ALA A 30 9.99 3.44 -21.35
N CYS A 31 10.98 4.30 -21.12
CA CYS A 31 10.83 5.75 -21.22
C CYS A 31 12.10 6.43 -21.71
N LEU A 32 11.95 7.63 -22.26
CA LEU A 32 13.03 8.52 -22.68
C LEU A 32 13.12 9.77 -21.80
N PHE A 33 11.99 10.21 -21.23
CA PHE A 33 11.91 11.43 -20.42
C PHE A 33 10.94 11.25 -19.26
N ASP A 34 11.17 11.97 -18.16
CA ASP A 34 10.32 12.01 -16.97
C ASP A 34 8.85 12.28 -17.29
N SER A 35 8.59 13.19 -18.23
CA SER A 35 7.22 13.59 -18.61
C SER A 35 6.39 12.47 -19.23
N GLN A 36 7.02 11.36 -19.63
CA GLN A 36 6.31 10.18 -20.13
C GLN A 36 5.81 9.29 -19.01
N CYS A 37 6.38 9.35 -17.82
CA CYS A 37 6.05 8.45 -16.71
C CYS A 37 4.94 9.02 -15.83
N ALA A 38 4.02 8.17 -15.38
CA ALA A 38 2.97 8.56 -14.43
C ALA A 38 3.56 9.08 -13.11
N SER A 39 4.69 8.53 -12.70
CA SER A 39 5.48 8.95 -11.54
C SER A 39 6.33 10.21 -11.75
N ARG A 40 6.49 10.65 -13.01
CA ARG A 40 7.44 11.68 -13.44
C ARG A 40 8.92 11.36 -13.17
N VAL A 41 9.29 10.08 -13.06
CA VAL A 41 10.70 9.67 -12.92
C VAL A 41 11.01 8.62 -13.98
N CYS A 42 11.90 8.98 -14.90
CA CYS A 42 12.45 8.09 -15.91
C CYS A 42 13.93 7.83 -15.61
N LEU A 43 14.26 6.56 -15.35
CA LEU A 43 15.65 6.11 -15.25
C LEU A 43 16.18 5.99 -16.69
N THR A 44 16.95 6.96 -17.20
CA THR A 44 17.29 7.03 -18.63
C THR A 44 18.55 6.26 -19.03
N ASP A 45 18.77 6.11 -20.34
CA ASP A 45 20.01 5.55 -20.91
C ASP A 45 21.27 6.30 -20.44
N GLU A 46 21.19 7.62 -20.26
CA GLU A 46 22.31 8.43 -19.76
C GLU A 46 22.69 8.08 -18.31
N ALA A 47 21.72 7.59 -17.53
CA ALA A 47 21.93 7.03 -16.19
C ALA A 47 22.28 5.52 -16.23
N GLY A 48 22.54 4.98 -17.42
CA GLY A 48 22.90 3.59 -17.65
C GLY A 48 21.72 2.66 -17.89
N TRP A 49 20.47 3.09 -17.81
CA TRP A 49 19.30 2.21 -17.85
C TRP A 49 18.84 1.94 -19.29
N PRO A 50 19.14 0.77 -19.90
CA PRO A 50 18.93 0.55 -21.34
C PRO A 50 17.44 0.60 -21.71
N GLY A 51 17.07 1.49 -22.63
CA GLY A 51 15.71 1.79 -23.06
C GLY A 51 14.87 2.59 -22.06
N GLY A 52 15.50 3.04 -20.97
CA GLY A 52 14.95 3.75 -19.82
C GLY A 52 13.81 3.06 -19.07
N SER A 53 13.57 3.37 -17.79
CA SER A 53 12.46 2.76 -17.02
C SER A 53 11.72 3.78 -16.19
N CYS A 54 10.40 3.86 -16.36
CA CYS A 54 9.54 4.59 -15.45
C CYS A 54 9.63 3.93 -14.06
N SER A 55 9.84 4.73 -13.03
CA SER A 55 9.96 4.24 -11.66
C SER A 55 9.40 5.25 -10.67
N ARG A 56 9.28 4.90 -9.40
CA ARG A 56 8.97 5.83 -8.30
C ARG A 56 9.79 5.47 -7.08
N ALA A 57 10.03 6.45 -6.22
CA ALA A 57 10.63 6.17 -4.92
C ALA A 57 9.69 5.30 -4.08
N CYS A 58 10.23 4.31 -3.38
CA CYS A 58 9.47 3.43 -2.50
C CYS A 58 10.08 3.39 -1.11
N ALA A 59 9.23 3.38 -0.08
CA ALA A 59 9.67 3.19 1.31
C ALA A 59 9.49 1.73 1.77
N ALA A 60 8.47 1.02 1.25
CA ALA A 60 8.21 -0.38 1.58
C ALA A 60 7.34 -1.14 0.55
N SER A 61 6.58 -0.46 -0.32
CA SER A 61 5.68 -1.14 -1.27
C SER A 61 5.66 -0.49 -2.65
N CYS A 62 5.43 -1.32 -3.67
CA CYS A 62 5.26 -0.96 -5.06
C CYS A 62 3.92 -1.51 -5.60
N ALA A 63 3.49 -1.05 -6.78
CA ALA A 63 2.29 -1.58 -7.44
C ALA A 63 2.49 -3.06 -7.86
N GLU A 64 1.39 -3.77 -8.14
CA GLU A 64 1.44 -5.17 -8.56
C GLU A 64 2.38 -5.36 -9.77
N GLY A 65 3.26 -6.36 -9.69
CA GLY A 65 4.27 -6.62 -10.72
C GLY A 65 5.54 -5.77 -10.60
N LEU A 66 5.70 -4.99 -9.54
CA LEU A 66 6.91 -4.22 -9.22
C LEU A 66 7.47 -4.63 -7.85
N GLU A 67 8.78 -4.50 -7.69
CA GLU A 67 9.52 -4.78 -6.46
C GLU A 67 10.31 -3.54 -6.03
N CYS A 68 10.39 -3.30 -4.72
CA CYS A 68 11.10 -2.13 -4.18
C CYS A 68 12.59 -2.45 -4.01
N VAL A 69 13.43 -1.88 -4.86
CA VAL A 69 14.87 -2.18 -4.90
C VAL A 69 15.65 -0.99 -4.35
N VAL A 70 16.50 -1.24 -3.36
CA VAL A 70 17.43 -0.24 -2.82
C VAL A 70 18.66 -0.15 -3.72
N LEU A 71 18.90 1.04 -4.27
CA LEU A 71 20.06 1.42 -5.08
C LEU A 71 20.84 2.53 -4.37
N ASP A 72 22.00 2.91 -4.90
CA ASP A 72 22.89 3.91 -4.30
C ASP A 72 22.20 5.28 -4.10
N ASP A 73 21.29 5.65 -5.00
CA ASP A 73 20.56 6.93 -4.97
C ASP A 73 19.18 6.85 -4.29
N GLY A 74 18.86 5.72 -3.64
CA GLY A 74 17.60 5.50 -2.93
C GLY A 74 16.87 4.23 -3.35
N ALA A 75 15.65 4.05 -2.84
CA ALA A 75 14.83 2.88 -3.13
C ALA A 75 13.80 3.18 -4.23
N LEU A 76 13.76 2.33 -5.27
CA LEU A 76 12.98 2.53 -6.49
C LEU A 76 12.13 1.30 -6.83
N CYS A 77 10.91 1.52 -7.33
CA CYS A 77 10.06 0.45 -7.84
C CYS A 77 10.49 0.00 -9.24
N LEU A 78 10.89 -1.26 -9.38
CA LEU A 78 11.35 -1.85 -10.64
C LEU A 78 10.50 -3.07 -11.01
N PRO A 79 10.41 -3.47 -12.29
CA PRO A 79 9.67 -4.65 -12.70
C PRO A 79 10.09 -5.89 -11.92
N ALA A 80 9.14 -6.53 -11.24
CA ALA A 80 9.41 -7.77 -10.52
C ALA A 80 9.67 -8.92 -11.51
N CYS A 81 10.51 -9.87 -11.12
CA CYS A 81 10.81 -11.03 -11.96
C CYS A 81 11.06 -12.28 -11.12
N ALA A 82 10.63 -13.43 -11.63
CA ALA A 82 10.97 -14.73 -11.08
C ALA A 82 12.18 -15.38 -11.80
N ASP A 83 12.34 -15.06 -13.09
CA ASP A 83 13.44 -15.52 -13.94
C ASP A 83 13.70 -14.54 -15.09
N ALA A 84 14.73 -14.82 -15.90
CA ALA A 84 15.16 -13.94 -16.98
C ALA A 84 14.12 -13.71 -18.08
N SER A 85 13.11 -14.58 -18.24
CA SER A 85 12.07 -14.41 -19.26
C SER A 85 11.05 -13.30 -18.92
N GLY A 86 10.99 -12.89 -17.65
CA GLY A 86 10.19 -11.75 -17.21
C GLY A 86 10.81 -10.39 -17.55
N CYS A 87 12.08 -10.36 -17.96
CA CYS A 87 12.80 -9.12 -18.24
C CYS A 87 12.88 -8.82 -19.73
N ARG A 88 12.91 -7.53 -20.07
CA ARG A 88 13.06 -7.06 -21.45
C ARG A 88 14.49 -7.26 -21.96
N GLU A 89 14.70 -7.10 -23.26
CA GLU A 89 16.04 -7.20 -23.86
C GLU A 89 17.00 -6.17 -23.24
N GLY A 90 18.24 -6.57 -22.96
CA GLY A 90 19.24 -5.79 -22.23
C GLY A 90 19.05 -5.80 -20.70
N TRP A 91 18.11 -6.58 -20.19
CA TRP A 91 17.81 -6.71 -18.76
C TRP A 91 17.85 -8.18 -18.31
N VAL A 92 18.20 -8.40 -17.06
CA VAL A 92 18.27 -9.71 -16.43
C VAL A 92 17.56 -9.70 -15.08
N CYS A 93 17.05 -10.85 -14.68
CA CYS A 93 16.40 -10.98 -13.39
C CYS A 93 17.44 -11.12 -12.28
N ALA A 94 17.58 -10.08 -11.44
CA ALA A 94 18.44 -10.12 -10.27
C ALA A 94 17.70 -10.83 -9.14
N ALA A 95 17.89 -12.15 -9.03
CA ALA A 95 17.17 -12.99 -8.07
C ALA A 95 17.27 -12.51 -6.61
N SER A 96 18.37 -11.86 -6.22
CA SER A 96 18.54 -11.27 -4.89
C SER A 96 17.66 -10.05 -4.64
N ALA A 97 17.31 -9.32 -5.70
CA ALA A 97 16.44 -8.15 -5.63
C ALA A 97 14.99 -8.46 -6.03
N GLY A 98 14.71 -9.65 -6.57
CA GLY A 98 13.38 -10.00 -7.09
C GLY A 98 12.92 -9.14 -8.27
N ALA A 99 13.85 -8.43 -8.93
CA ALA A 99 13.54 -7.40 -9.92
C ALA A 99 14.44 -7.49 -11.17
N CYS A 100 13.92 -7.01 -12.29
CA CYS A 100 14.69 -6.82 -13.50
C CYS A 100 15.66 -5.64 -13.33
N LEU A 101 16.94 -5.89 -13.57
CA LEU A 101 18.00 -4.88 -13.64
C LEU A 101 18.70 -4.95 -15.00
N PRO A 102 19.36 -3.88 -15.46
CA PRO A 102 20.16 -3.94 -16.68
C PRO A 102 21.25 -5.02 -16.62
N ASP A 103 21.53 -5.66 -17.76
CA ASP A 103 22.57 -6.69 -17.86
C ASP A 103 23.97 -6.05 -17.73
N CYS A 104 24.65 -6.31 -16.61
CA CYS A 104 25.95 -5.72 -16.34
C CYS A 104 27.05 -6.19 -17.30
N ARG A 105 26.85 -7.28 -18.04
CA ARG A 105 27.80 -7.73 -19.08
C ARG A 105 27.82 -6.80 -20.28
N GLU A 106 26.76 -6.00 -20.46
CA GLU A 106 26.68 -4.97 -21.48
C GLU A 106 27.36 -3.65 -21.05
N GLY A 107 28.03 -3.64 -19.90
CA GLY A 107 28.78 -2.49 -19.39
C GLY A 107 27.97 -1.59 -18.47
N TRP A 108 26.81 -2.04 -18.00
CA TRP A 108 26.06 -1.34 -16.96
C TRP A 108 26.78 -1.40 -15.61
N ASP A 109 26.80 -0.27 -14.91
CA ASP A 109 27.30 -0.21 -13.55
C ASP A 109 26.23 -0.76 -12.61
N CYS A 110 26.55 -1.84 -11.90
CA CYS A 110 25.70 -2.45 -10.90
C CYS A 110 25.46 -1.55 -9.67
N GLY A 111 26.03 -0.33 -9.64
CA GLY A 111 26.07 0.49 -8.43
C GLY A 111 26.87 -0.23 -7.34
N GLY A 112 26.37 -0.19 -6.10
CA GLY A 112 26.93 -0.94 -4.97
C GLY A 112 26.95 -2.47 -5.12
N PHE A 113 26.32 -3.05 -6.15
CA PHE A 113 26.26 -4.51 -6.38
C PHE A 113 27.43 -5.01 -7.26
N ALA A 114 27.71 -6.32 -7.21
CA ALA A 114 28.75 -6.93 -8.04
C ALA A 114 28.13 -7.57 -9.28
N CYS A 115 28.74 -7.32 -10.44
CA CYS A 115 28.35 -7.98 -11.69
C CYS A 115 28.72 -9.47 -11.65
N ASP A 116 27.73 -10.36 -11.62
CA ASP A 116 27.94 -11.78 -11.88
C ASP A 116 28.15 -11.98 -13.38
N ALA A 117 29.42 -12.12 -13.78
CA ALA A 117 29.80 -12.29 -15.18
C ALA A 117 29.16 -13.51 -15.86
N ALA A 118 28.70 -14.53 -15.11
CA ALA A 118 28.06 -15.71 -15.67
C ALA A 118 26.60 -15.43 -16.05
N THR A 119 25.84 -14.79 -15.15
CA THR A 119 24.40 -14.57 -15.31
C THR A 119 24.08 -13.21 -15.93
N GLY A 120 24.98 -12.24 -15.80
CA GLY A 120 24.75 -10.83 -16.11
C GLY A 120 24.00 -10.06 -15.03
N ALA A 121 23.60 -10.75 -13.95
CA ALA A 121 22.85 -10.13 -12.87
C ALA A 121 23.79 -9.32 -11.97
N CYS A 122 23.30 -8.15 -11.57
CA CYS A 122 23.85 -7.45 -10.41
C CYS A 122 23.37 -8.16 -9.16
N ALA A 123 24.27 -8.97 -8.60
CA ALA A 123 24.02 -9.67 -7.37
C ALA A 123 24.60 -8.85 -6.21
N LEU A 124 23.97 -8.93 -5.05
CA LEU A 124 24.72 -8.70 -3.81
C LEU A 124 25.95 -9.58 -3.90
N PRO A 125 27.17 -9.06 -3.62
CA PRO A 125 28.34 -9.91 -3.60
C PRO A 125 27.99 -11.11 -2.72
N THR A 126 27.89 -12.31 -3.30
CA THR A 126 27.75 -13.57 -2.55
C THR A 126 29.09 -13.90 -1.89
N ALA A 127 29.77 -12.88 -1.38
CA ALA A 127 30.92 -13.05 -0.54
C ALA A 127 30.44 -13.79 0.70
N ALA A 128 31.26 -14.73 1.14
CA ALA A 128 31.26 -15.23 2.50
C ALA A 128 31.61 -14.08 3.47
N GLY A 129 30.73 -13.08 3.52
CA GLY A 129 30.83 -11.96 4.42
C GLY A 129 30.69 -12.46 5.85
N ALA A 130 31.24 -11.68 6.76
CA ALA A 130 31.18 -11.93 8.17
C ALA A 130 29.71 -12.07 8.62
N GLY A 131 29.44 -13.05 9.49
CA GLY A 131 28.13 -13.24 10.11
C GLY A 131 27.77 -12.06 11.01
N VAL A 132 26.51 -11.96 11.42
CA VAL A 132 26.08 -10.93 12.38
C VAL A 132 26.93 -10.99 13.65
N GLY A 133 27.46 -9.84 14.08
CA GLY A 133 28.36 -9.73 15.23
C GLY A 133 29.85 -9.89 14.89
N GLU A 134 30.21 -10.27 13.67
CA GLU A 134 31.61 -10.33 13.24
C GLU A 134 32.11 -8.98 12.71
N ALA A 135 33.43 -8.78 12.73
CA ALA A 135 34.04 -7.53 12.32
C ALA A 135 33.98 -7.31 10.80
N CYS A 136 33.80 -6.05 10.39
CA CYS A 136 33.75 -5.62 9.00
C CYS A 136 34.42 -4.25 8.83
N ALA A 137 34.92 -3.97 7.62
CA ALA A 137 35.46 -2.66 7.26
C ALA A 137 34.50 -1.86 6.36
N ALA A 138 33.58 -2.53 5.67
CA ALA A 138 32.51 -1.95 4.87
C ALA A 138 31.28 -2.87 4.84
N ASP A 139 30.12 -2.33 4.44
CA ASP A 139 28.85 -3.07 4.28
C ASP A 139 28.99 -4.36 3.46
N ARG A 140 29.81 -4.30 2.41
CA ARG A 140 30.14 -5.43 1.52
C ARG A 140 30.82 -6.61 2.24
N ASP A 141 31.41 -6.38 3.40
CA ASP A 141 32.09 -7.42 4.17
C ASP A 141 31.10 -8.23 5.00
N CYS A 142 29.82 -7.83 5.07
CA CYS A 142 28.80 -8.48 5.86
C CYS A 142 27.89 -9.35 4.99
N ALA A 143 27.58 -10.57 5.46
CA ALA A 143 26.62 -11.44 4.78
C ALA A 143 25.22 -10.79 4.66
N ALA A 144 24.90 -9.89 5.60
CA ALA A 144 23.66 -9.14 5.67
C ALA A 144 23.70 -7.77 4.95
N GLY A 145 24.86 -7.37 4.41
CA GLY A 145 25.02 -6.10 3.69
C GLY A 145 25.02 -4.85 4.55
N VAL A 146 25.11 -4.95 5.89
CA VAL A 146 25.18 -3.78 6.79
C VAL A 146 26.34 -3.95 7.77
N CYS A 147 27.30 -3.02 7.74
CA CYS A 147 28.43 -2.92 8.62
C CYS A 147 28.30 -1.67 9.52
N VAL A 148 27.97 -1.89 10.79
CA VAL A 148 27.75 -0.80 11.74
C VAL A 148 29.08 -0.33 12.29
N GLY A 149 29.36 0.98 12.22
CA GLY A 149 30.57 1.58 12.82
C GLY A 149 31.81 1.59 11.94
N VAL A 150 31.65 1.46 10.61
CA VAL A 150 32.76 1.58 9.63
C VAL A 150 33.61 2.83 9.80
N GLU A 151 33.04 3.93 10.31
CA GLU A 151 33.70 5.22 10.46
C GLU A 151 34.87 5.22 11.45
N THR A 152 34.92 4.23 12.35
CA THR A 152 36.03 4.04 13.30
C THR A 152 37.11 3.08 12.78
N GLY A 153 36.96 2.54 11.57
CA GLY A 153 37.88 1.57 10.97
C GLY A 153 37.71 0.13 11.46
N ALA A 154 36.72 -0.13 12.32
CA ALA A 154 36.33 -1.47 12.76
C ALA A 154 34.82 -1.50 13.04
N GLY A 155 34.03 -1.85 12.03
CA GLY A 155 32.60 -2.04 12.16
C GLY A 155 32.23 -3.48 12.54
N THR A 156 30.95 -3.71 12.80
CA THR A 156 30.37 -5.02 13.11
C THR A 156 29.16 -5.27 12.22
N CYS A 157 29.04 -6.48 11.66
CA CYS A 157 27.93 -6.85 10.80
C CYS A 157 26.61 -6.94 11.56
N ALA A 158 25.55 -6.36 10.99
CA ALA A 158 24.19 -6.37 11.54
C ALA A 158 23.15 -6.67 10.45
N VAL A 159 21.93 -7.03 10.85
CA VAL A 159 20.78 -7.26 9.94
C VAL A 159 19.68 -6.27 10.31
N PRO A 160 18.99 -5.63 9.34
CA PRO A 160 17.78 -4.85 9.63
C PRO A 160 16.69 -5.71 10.26
N CYS A 161 16.05 -5.24 11.34
CA CYS A 161 14.91 -5.95 11.89
C CYS A 161 13.68 -5.69 11.02
N ALA A 162 13.32 -6.63 10.15
CA ALA A 162 11.98 -6.65 9.58
C ALA A 162 11.04 -7.37 10.57
N ALA A 163 10.02 -6.67 11.07
CA ALA A 163 8.94 -7.26 11.89
C ALA A 163 9.34 -7.97 13.21
N GLY A 164 10.50 -7.66 13.79
CA GLY A 164 10.80 -7.99 15.19
C GLY A 164 11.40 -9.38 15.48
N GLU A 165 11.70 -10.20 14.47
CA GLU A 165 12.33 -11.52 14.69
C GLU A 165 13.84 -11.49 14.39
N CYS A 166 14.64 -11.22 15.42
CA CYS A 166 16.09 -11.45 15.36
C CYS A 166 16.43 -12.91 15.67
N ALA A 167 17.56 -13.41 15.14
CA ALA A 167 17.99 -14.78 15.41
C ALA A 167 18.23 -15.00 16.92
N ALA A 168 18.12 -16.25 17.39
CA ALA A 168 18.34 -16.57 18.80
C ALA A 168 19.70 -16.04 19.29
N GLY A 169 19.69 -15.27 20.38
CA GLY A 169 20.86 -14.58 20.91
C GLY A 169 21.07 -13.15 20.38
N GLN A 170 20.12 -12.62 19.61
CA GLN A 170 20.08 -11.24 19.16
C GLN A 170 18.81 -10.55 19.66
N THR A 171 18.86 -9.22 19.76
CA THR A 171 17.72 -8.37 20.07
C THR A 171 17.64 -7.24 19.06
N CYS A 172 16.42 -6.76 18.79
CA CYS A 172 16.24 -5.62 17.92
C CYS A 172 16.49 -4.32 18.69
N ALA A 173 17.55 -3.60 18.33
CA ALA A 173 17.88 -2.32 18.95
C ALA A 173 17.88 -1.19 17.92
N ARG A 174 17.50 0.00 18.37
CA ARG A 174 17.59 1.22 17.55
C ARG A 174 19.03 1.77 17.64
N LEU A 175 19.70 1.87 16.50
CA LEU A 175 21.00 2.53 16.34
C LEU A 175 20.84 3.69 15.35
N GLY A 176 20.75 4.90 15.87
CA GLY A 176 20.38 6.08 15.07
C GLY A 176 18.95 5.95 14.54
N GLU A 177 18.78 6.10 13.22
CA GLU A 177 17.50 5.96 12.53
C GLU A 177 17.15 4.50 12.17
N HIS A 178 18.07 3.55 12.36
CA HIS A 178 17.89 2.16 11.94
C HIS A 178 17.53 1.24 13.10
N LEU A 179 16.65 0.27 12.83
CA LEU A 179 16.38 -0.87 13.72
C LEU A 179 17.20 -2.07 13.25
N LEU A 180 18.15 -2.51 14.07
CA LEU A 180 19.12 -3.54 13.71
C LEU A 180 19.10 -4.68 14.74
N CYS A 181 19.19 -5.91 14.25
CA CYS A 181 19.45 -7.09 15.06
C CYS A 181 20.90 -7.08 15.50
N VAL A 182 21.12 -6.83 16.79
CA VAL A 182 22.43 -6.83 17.44
C VAL A 182 22.51 -7.95 18.46
N PRO A 183 23.70 -8.43 18.84
CA PRO A 183 23.83 -9.44 19.89
C PRO A 183 23.13 -9.00 21.18
N ALA A 184 22.33 -9.89 21.77
CA ALA A 184 21.70 -9.65 23.06
C ALA A 184 22.75 -9.71 24.19
N CYS A 185 22.49 -9.05 25.30
CA CYS A 185 23.40 -9.03 26.43
C CYS A 185 22.69 -9.14 27.78
N ASP A 186 23.29 -9.93 28.68
CA ASP A 186 22.90 -10.06 30.08
C ASP A 186 23.94 -9.43 31.04
N GLY A 187 25.01 -8.84 30.49
CA GLY A 187 26.03 -8.11 31.23
C GLY A 187 27.19 -7.65 30.34
N ALA A 188 28.13 -6.90 30.93
CA ALA A 188 29.24 -6.29 30.18
C ALA A 188 30.16 -7.30 29.45
N SER A 189 30.25 -8.55 29.93
CA SER A 189 31.12 -9.57 29.34
C SER A 189 30.51 -10.35 28.17
N SER A 190 29.21 -10.20 27.90
CA SER A 190 28.53 -10.95 26.83
C SER A 190 28.69 -10.29 25.45
N CYS A 191 29.22 -9.06 25.39
CA CYS A 191 29.37 -8.31 24.16
C CYS A 191 30.73 -8.54 23.49
N PRO A 192 30.76 -8.93 22.20
CA PRO A 192 32.02 -9.14 21.49
C PRO A 192 32.72 -7.81 21.15
N GLY A 193 34.05 -7.81 21.24
CA GLY A 193 34.90 -6.76 20.69
C GLY A 193 34.68 -5.38 21.30
N ALA A 194 34.33 -4.41 20.45
CA ALA A 194 34.16 -3.00 20.78
C ALA A 194 32.73 -2.62 21.25
N LEU A 195 31.89 -3.62 21.55
CA LEU A 195 30.52 -3.41 21.98
C LEU A 195 30.42 -3.44 23.52
N VAL A 196 29.53 -2.62 24.09
CA VAL A 196 29.17 -2.61 25.51
C VAL A 196 27.69 -2.97 25.66
N CYS A 197 27.38 -3.74 26.71
CA CYS A 197 26.01 -4.10 27.02
C CYS A 197 25.20 -2.88 27.49
N ASN A 198 24.17 -2.52 26.73
CA ASN A 198 23.12 -1.64 27.20
C ASN A 198 22.05 -2.47 27.91
N ALA A 199 22.11 -2.50 29.24
CA ALA A 199 21.18 -3.27 30.06
C ALA A 199 19.71 -2.85 29.88
N ALA A 200 19.43 -1.59 29.50
CA ALA A 200 18.06 -1.14 29.27
C ALA A 200 17.46 -1.67 27.96
N ALA A 201 18.31 -1.91 26.96
CA ALA A 201 17.93 -2.48 25.68
C ALA A 201 18.21 -4.00 25.59
N GLU A 202 18.84 -4.57 26.63
CA GLU A 202 19.40 -5.94 26.63
C GLU A 202 20.24 -6.23 25.37
N ALA A 203 20.95 -5.21 24.88
CA ALA A 203 21.61 -5.19 23.56
C ALA A 203 23.08 -4.77 23.65
N CYS A 204 23.94 -5.41 22.87
CA CYS A 204 25.32 -4.98 22.68
C CYS A 204 25.41 -3.81 21.69
N LEU A 205 25.73 -2.61 22.19
CA LEU A 205 25.85 -1.39 21.39
C LEU A 205 27.31 -0.92 21.28
N PRO A 206 27.69 -0.18 20.23
CA PRO A 206 29.06 0.32 20.08
C PRO A 206 29.54 1.17 21.27
N ASP A 207 30.78 0.92 21.73
CA ASP A 207 31.43 1.70 22.78
C ASP A 207 31.93 3.04 22.22
N CYS A 208 31.25 4.13 22.56
CA CYS A 208 31.62 5.46 22.13
C CYS A 208 33.01 5.91 22.60
N ARG A 209 33.56 5.30 23.66
CA ARG A 209 34.92 5.60 24.14
C ARG A 209 35.98 5.13 23.16
N GLN A 210 35.63 4.22 22.25
CA GLN A 210 36.50 3.74 21.18
C GLN A 210 36.39 4.60 19.92
N GLY A 211 35.82 5.80 20.03
CA GLY A 211 35.73 6.76 18.94
C GLY A 211 34.45 6.65 18.11
N TRP A 212 33.47 5.86 18.55
CA TRP A 212 32.19 5.74 17.86
C TRP A 212 31.40 7.06 17.97
N PRO A 213 31.02 7.70 16.85
CA PRO A 213 30.33 8.98 16.89
C PRO A 213 28.90 8.77 17.38
N CYS A 214 28.56 9.41 18.49
CA CYS A 214 27.22 9.33 19.07
C CYS A 214 26.13 10.14 18.34
N GLY A 215 26.45 10.68 17.16
CA GLY A 215 25.57 11.62 16.47
C GLY A 215 25.25 12.84 17.34
N ALA A 216 23.97 13.07 17.61
CA ALA A 216 23.49 14.13 18.50
C ALA A 216 23.62 13.80 20.01
N LEU A 217 23.94 12.55 20.37
CA LEU A 217 24.11 12.11 21.75
C LEU A 217 25.56 12.35 22.22
N ALA A 218 25.80 12.35 23.52
CA ALA A 218 27.15 12.38 24.09
C ALA A 218 27.63 10.97 24.43
N CYS A 219 28.95 10.79 24.44
CA CYS A 219 29.52 9.56 24.97
C CYS A 219 29.44 9.60 26.50
N LEU A 220 28.65 8.71 27.11
CA LEU A 220 28.56 8.58 28.55
C LEU A 220 29.85 7.90 29.06
N PRO A 221 30.73 8.60 29.81
CA PRO A 221 32.06 8.10 30.11
C PRO A 221 32.05 6.83 30.98
N GLU A 222 31.04 6.68 31.83
CA GLU A 222 30.93 5.54 32.75
C GLU A 222 30.45 4.26 32.04
N SER A 223 29.43 4.38 31.19
CA SER A 223 28.86 3.23 30.48
C SER A 223 29.52 2.96 29.13
N GLY A 224 30.21 3.93 28.54
CA GLY A 224 30.69 3.83 27.16
C GLY A 224 29.56 3.80 26.12
N LEU A 225 28.32 4.12 26.52
CA LEU A 225 27.18 4.16 25.61
C LEU A 225 26.94 5.59 25.11
N CYS A 226 26.45 5.71 23.88
CA CYS A 226 25.88 6.95 23.40
C CYS A 226 24.54 7.21 24.11
N GLY A 227 24.49 8.29 24.86
CA GLY A 227 23.29 8.74 25.57
C GLY A 227 23.32 10.25 25.73
N LEU A 228 22.21 10.86 26.10
CA LEU A 228 22.24 12.28 26.39
C LEU A 228 23.15 12.54 27.60
N PRO A 229 24.02 13.56 27.56
CA PRO A 229 24.92 13.87 28.67
C PRO A 229 24.09 14.30 29.89
N GLY A 230 23.87 13.37 30.82
CA GLY A 230 23.13 13.64 32.06
C GLY A 230 22.05 12.60 32.38
N ALA A 231 22.40 11.32 32.49
CA ALA A 231 21.49 10.25 32.94
C ALA A 231 21.04 10.37 34.42
N GLU A 232 20.92 11.59 34.94
CA GLU A 232 20.09 11.96 36.08
C GLU A 232 18.88 12.80 35.63
N GLY A 233 18.44 12.63 34.38
CA GLY A 233 17.21 13.24 33.88
C GLY A 233 16.04 12.91 34.79
N ALA A 234 15.11 13.84 34.91
CA ALA A 234 13.96 13.74 35.79
C ALA A 234 12.99 12.63 35.29
N PRO A 235 12.29 11.94 36.21
CA PRO A 235 11.36 10.87 35.83
C PRO A 235 10.13 11.43 35.09
N VAL A 236 9.39 10.55 34.41
CA VAL A 236 8.10 10.90 33.78
C VAL A 236 7.19 11.62 34.79
N GLY A 237 6.62 12.76 34.37
CA GLY A 237 5.81 13.65 35.20
C GLY A 237 6.56 14.82 35.85
N ALA A 238 7.88 14.77 35.89
CA ALA A 238 8.70 15.88 36.36
C ALA A 238 8.65 17.07 35.37
N PRO A 239 8.84 18.32 35.85
CA PRO A 239 8.96 19.47 34.97
C PRO A 239 10.22 19.39 34.11
N CYS A 240 10.17 19.97 32.92
CA CYS A 240 11.29 20.06 31.99
C CYS A 240 11.21 21.35 31.17
N ALA A 241 12.35 21.91 30.80
CA ALA A 241 12.48 22.97 29.82
C ALA A 241 12.76 22.38 28.43
N ASP A 242 13.57 21.31 28.35
CA ASP A 242 13.86 20.59 27.10
C ASP A 242 14.09 19.09 27.33
N GLY A 243 14.31 18.34 26.25
CA GLY A 243 14.46 16.88 26.30
C GLY A 243 15.61 16.38 27.18
N ASN A 244 16.66 17.18 27.40
CA ASN A 244 17.80 16.79 28.23
C ASN A 244 17.47 16.77 29.72
N ASP A 245 16.40 17.46 30.13
CA ASP A 245 15.95 17.43 31.53
C ASP A 245 15.28 16.10 31.88
N CYS A 246 14.99 15.24 30.91
CA CYS A 246 14.18 14.04 31.09
C CYS A 246 14.98 12.76 30.95
N ALA A 247 14.76 11.81 31.86
CA ALA A 247 15.38 10.48 31.76
C ALA A 247 15.02 9.76 30.46
N SER A 248 13.85 10.07 29.90
CA SER A 248 13.33 9.54 28.65
C SER A 248 13.84 10.25 27.40
N ALA A 249 14.63 11.33 27.54
CA ALA A 249 14.98 12.26 26.45
C ALA A 249 13.80 13.04 25.84
N VAL A 250 12.56 12.85 26.32
CA VAL A 250 11.36 13.48 25.74
C VAL A 250 10.71 14.41 26.75
N CYS A 251 10.70 15.69 26.40
CA CYS A 251 10.01 16.74 27.12
C CYS A 251 8.81 17.23 26.29
N ALA A 252 7.60 17.10 26.84
CA ALA A 252 6.47 17.89 26.38
C ALA A 252 6.66 19.32 26.89
N ALA A 253 7.42 20.12 26.14
CA ALA A 253 7.86 21.46 26.55
C ALA A 253 6.67 22.39 26.75
N ALA A 254 6.76 23.35 27.68
CA ALA A 254 5.69 24.31 27.96
C ALA A 254 5.37 25.26 26.80
N THR A 255 6.32 25.42 25.89
CA THR A 255 6.22 26.25 24.69
C THR A 255 6.82 25.52 23.51
N ASP A 256 6.20 25.66 22.35
CA ASP A 256 6.68 25.19 21.06
C ASP A 256 6.65 26.37 20.09
N ASP A 257 7.79 26.71 19.49
CA ASP A 257 8.01 27.93 18.69
C ASP A 257 7.49 29.24 19.36
N GLY A 258 7.54 29.30 20.69
CA GLY A 258 7.07 30.43 21.49
C GLY A 258 5.56 30.45 21.75
N ALA A 259 4.79 29.52 21.18
CA ALA A 259 3.39 29.32 21.50
C ALA A 259 3.23 28.37 22.71
N PRO A 260 2.32 28.64 23.65
CA PRO A 260 2.09 27.75 24.79
C PRO A 260 1.45 26.43 24.36
N THR A 261 2.03 25.30 24.75
CA THR A 261 1.56 23.94 24.41
C THR A 261 0.59 23.36 25.43
N GLY A 262 0.33 24.09 26.52
CA GLY A 262 -0.53 23.66 27.63
C GLY A 262 0.20 22.88 28.72
N TRP A 263 1.38 22.36 28.45
CA TRP A 263 2.22 21.67 29.41
C TRP A 263 2.88 22.67 30.38
N THR A 264 2.12 23.21 31.33
CA THR A 264 2.62 24.24 32.26
C THR A 264 3.89 23.76 32.99
N GLY A 265 5.03 24.39 32.71
CA GLY A 265 6.35 24.04 33.25
C GLY A 265 7.01 22.81 32.61
N GLY A 266 6.49 22.37 31.46
CA GLY A 266 6.87 21.17 30.73
C GLY A 266 6.58 19.88 31.49
N MET A 267 6.59 18.74 30.79
CA MET A 267 6.51 17.44 31.42
C MET A 267 7.42 16.44 30.73
N CYS A 268 8.25 15.76 31.52
CA CYS A 268 8.94 14.57 31.04
C CYS A 268 7.92 13.48 30.73
N VAL A 269 7.95 12.98 29.51
CA VAL A 269 7.06 11.92 28.99
C VAL A 269 7.91 10.83 28.37
N ALA A 270 7.37 9.63 28.17
CA ALA A 270 8.09 8.55 27.46
C ALA A 270 7.17 7.95 26.39
N PRO A 271 7.68 7.41 25.28
CA PRO A 271 6.84 6.67 24.35
C PRO A 271 6.23 5.43 25.01
N CYS A 272 4.98 5.12 24.70
CA CYS A 272 4.41 3.84 25.10
C CYS A 272 5.05 2.71 24.28
N ILE A 273 5.43 1.62 24.94
CA ILE A 273 5.89 0.40 24.25
C ILE A 273 4.72 -0.59 24.32
N GLU A 274 4.14 -0.92 23.16
CA GLU A 274 2.98 -1.83 23.05
C GLU A 274 1.78 -1.42 23.93
N GLY A 275 1.59 -0.12 24.13
CA GLY A 275 0.51 0.42 24.97
C GLY A 275 0.77 0.28 26.49
N ALA A 276 1.93 -0.20 26.90
CA ALA A 276 2.32 -0.32 28.30
C ALA A 276 3.21 0.86 28.75
N CYS A 277 3.06 1.23 30.01
CA CYS A 277 3.89 2.23 30.71
C CYS A 277 4.37 1.66 32.05
N PRO A 278 5.49 2.17 32.60
CA PRO A 278 5.93 1.83 33.96
C PRO A 278 4.84 2.09 35.01
N SER A 279 4.98 1.48 36.19
CA SER A 279 4.01 1.65 37.28
C SER A 279 3.82 3.13 37.66
N ALA A 280 2.58 3.50 37.98
CA ALA A 280 2.13 4.88 38.22
C ALA A 280 2.08 5.81 36.99
N GLN A 281 2.21 5.26 35.78
CA GLN A 281 2.01 5.97 34.52
C GLN A 281 0.91 5.29 33.70
N SER A 282 0.27 6.05 32.82
CA SER A 282 -0.75 5.58 31.89
C SER A 282 -0.39 5.99 30.47
N CYS A 283 -0.70 5.12 29.52
CA CYS A 283 -0.50 5.43 28.12
C CYS A 283 -1.66 6.30 27.61
N ALA A 284 -1.36 7.55 27.27
CA ALA A 284 -2.32 8.48 26.69
C ALA A 284 -1.92 8.84 25.25
N VAL A 285 -2.89 8.82 24.33
CA VAL A 285 -2.69 9.32 22.97
C VAL A 285 -2.83 10.84 22.99
N LEU A 286 -1.74 11.52 22.63
CA LEU A 286 -1.65 12.98 22.55
C LEU A 286 -1.32 13.34 21.09
N GLY A 287 -2.31 13.91 20.39
CA GLY A 287 -2.24 14.01 18.93
C GLY A 287 -2.23 12.61 18.30
N GLN A 288 -1.17 12.27 17.56
CA GLN A 288 -0.98 10.93 16.98
C GLN A 288 0.01 10.05 17.74
N THR A 289 0.61 10.56 18.82
CA THR A 289 1.69 9.87 19.52
C THR A 289 1.22 9.30 20.86
N PRO A 290 1.33 7.98 21.09
CA PRO A 290 1.05 7.39 22.40
C PRO A 290 2.23 7.66 23.36
N LEU A 291 1.96 8.37 24.45
CA LEU A 291 2.95 8.76 25.45
C LEU A 291 2.53 8.32 26.86
N CYS A 292 3.50 7.80 27.61
CA CYS A 292 3.41 7.57 29.04
C CYS A 292 3.43 8.90 29.79
N VAL A 293 2.33 9.15 30.50
CA VAL A 293 2.13 10.31 31.38
C VAL A 293 1.78 9.82 32.80
N PRO A 294 1.95 10.64 33.84
CA PRO A 294 1.57 10.25 35.20
C PRO A 294 0.11 9.83 35.31
N SER A 295 -0.14 8.76 36.06
CA SER A 295 -1.49 8.29 36.37
C SER A 295 -2.21 9.17 37.39
N CYS A 296 -3.53 9.03 37.52
CA CYS A 296 -4.30 9.78 38.51
C CYS A 296 -4.09 9.30 39.96
N ALA A 297 -3.49 8.12 40.16
CA ALA A 297 -3.36 7.48 41.47
C ALA A 297 -2.55 8.29 42.50
N GLY A 298 -1.66 9.19 42.05
CA GLY A 298 -0.88 10.09 42.91
C GLY A 298 -1.43 11.52 43.04
N GLY A 299 -2.54 11.82 42.35
CA GLY A 299 -2.98 13.19 42.09
C GLY A 299 -2.11 13.89 41.05
N CYS A 300 -2.71 14.82 40.32
CA CYS A 300 -2.00 15.56 39.27
C CYS A 300 -1.27 16.78 39.82
N ARG A 301 -0.12 17.10 39.22
CA ARG A 301 0.68 18.29 39.54
C ARG A 301 -0.14 19.57 39.31
N PRO A 302 0.10 20.69 40.04
CA PRO A 302 -0.47 21.97 39.67
C PRO A 302 -0.19 22.31 38.20
N GLY A 303 -1.22 22.69 37.46
CA GLY A 303 -1.15 22.76 35.99
C GLY A 303 -1.91 21.66 35.26
N TYR A 304 -2.26 20.58 35.97
CA TYR A 304 -2.77 19.35 35.37
C TYR A 304 -4.03 18.86 36.11
N VAL A 305 -4.93 18.21 35.37
CA VAL A 305 -6.16 17.59 35.86
C VAL A 305 -6.16 16.09 35.52
N CYS A 306 -6.79 15.29 36.37
CA CYS A 306 -6.96 13.87 36.10
C CYS A 306 -8.04 13.66 35.02
N ALA A 307 -7.71 12.95 33.94
CA ALA A 307 -8.65 12.38 32.98
C ALA A 307 -8.96 10.93 33.37
N PRO A 308 -10.06 10.68 34.12
CA PRO A 308 -10.35 9.37 34.71
C PRO A 308 -10.64 8.28 33.68
N ASP A 309 -11.12 8.64 32.49
CA ASP A 309 -11.35 7.74 31.35
C ASP A 309 -10.05 7.14 30.80
N ARG A 310 -8.92 7.81 31.01
CA ARG A 310 -7.58 7.37 30.56
C ARG A 310 -6.61 7.09 31.72
N ASP A 311 -7.06 7.27 32.96
CA ASP A 311 -6.24 7.29 34.16
C ASP A 311 -4.96 8.13 33.97
N ALA A 312 -5.06 9.33 33.40
CA ALA A 312 -3.90 10.13 32.98
C ALA A 312 -3.99 11.58 33.47
N CYS A 313 -2.86 12.16 33.90
CA CYS A 313 -2.75 13.58 34.25
C CYS A 313 -2.45 14.42 33.00
N LEU A 314 -3.42 15.22 32.56
CA LEU A 314 -3.36 16.05 31.36
C LEU A 314 -3.38 17.55 31.72
N PRO A 315 -2.89 18.45 30.84
CA PRO A 315 -3.00 19.89 31.03
C PRO A 315 -4.41 20.38 31.43
N ASP A 316 -4.49 21.24 32.45
CA ASP A 316 -5.74 21.89 32.86
C ASP A 316 -6.05 23.09 31.95
N CYS A 317 -7.02 22.91 31.06
CA CYS A 317 -7.37 23.91 30.06
C CYS A 317 -7.90 25.24 30.67
N ARG A 318 -8.34 25.25 31.93
CA ARG A 318 -8.77 26.49 32.63
C ARG A 318 -7.61 27.46 32.84
N GLN A 319 -6.38 27.00 32.65
CA GLN A 319 -5.18 27.84 32.70
C GLN A 319 -4.92 28.59 31.40
N GLY A 320 -5.87 28.60 30.46
CA GLY A 320 -5.82 29.38 29.23
C GLY A 320 -5.21 28.65 28.04
N TRP A 321 -5.12 27.32 28.12
CA TRP A 321 -4.66 26.50 26.99
C TRP A 321 -5.84 26.06 26.10
N PRO A 322 -5.74 26.20 24.76
CA PRO A 322 -6.76 25.70 23.85
C PRO A 322 -6.76 24.17 23.81
N CYS A 323 -7.93 23.55 23.92
CA CYS A 323 -8.08 22.09 23.94
C CYS A 323 -7.75 21.35 22.64
N GLY A 324 -7.37 22.08 21.59
CA GLY A 324 -7.32 21.58 20.21
C GLY A 324 -8.70 21.62 19.54
N ASP A 325 -8.70 21.41 18.22
CA ASP A 325 -9.93 21.41 17.42
C ASP A 325 -10.85 20.26 17.84
N GLY A 326 -12.15 20.54 17.96
CA GLY A 326 -13.16 19.55 18.38
C GLY A 326 -13.26 19.32 19.89
N PHE A 327 -12.48 20.02 20.72
CA PHE A 327 -12.54 19.90 22.19
C PHE A 327 -12.80 21.26 22.86
N ALA A 328 -13.58 21.26 23.94
CA ALA A 328 -13.85 22.42 24.77
C ALA A 328 -13.37 22.18 26.18
N CYS A 329 -13.00 23.27 26.84
CA CYS A 329 -12.61 23.22 28.22
C CYS A 329 -13.84 23.00 29.11
N GLY A 330 -13.96 21.79 29.66
CA GLY A 330 -14.96 21.42 30.63
C GLY A 330 -14.79 22.19 31.94
N SER A 331 -15.86 22.25 32.74
CA SER A 331 -15.85 22.99 34.02
C SER A 331 -14.85 22.45 35.04
N ASP A 332 -14.45 21.19 34.91
CA ASP A 332 -13.45 20.53 35.74
C ASP A 332 -12.00 20.71 35.24
N GLY A 333 -11.82 21.36 34.09
CA GLY A 333 -10.51 21.62 33.50
C GLY A 333 -10.03 20.57 32.51
N ARG A 334 -10.85 19.57 32.19
CA ARG A 334 -10.56 18.60 31.14
C ARG A 334 -10.94 19.15 29.77
N CYS A 335 -10.18 18.78 28.77
CA CYS A 335 -10.58 18.95 27.38
C CYS A 335 -11.52 17.81 27.01
N GLU A 336 -12.81 18.11 27.02
CA GLU A 336 -13.85 17.17 26.62
C GLU A 336 -14.18 17.46 25.16
N LEU A 337 -14.52 16.41 24.40
CA LEU A 337 -15.00 16.60 23.04
C LEU A 337 -16.17 17.58 23.13
N VAL A 338 -16.16 18.65 22.32
CA VAL A 338 -17.34 19.50 22.22
C VAL A 338 -18.40 18.60 21.62
N THR A 339 -19.27 18.07 22.46
CA THR A 339 -20.61 17.70 22.03
C THR A 339 -21.33 19.03 21.77
N VAL A 340 -20.89 19.72 20.70
CA VAL A 340 -21.85 20.42 19.87
C VAL A 340 -22.86 19.34 19.54
N ASP A 341 -24.14 19.62 19.75
CA ASP A 341 -25.20 18.80 19.17
C ASP A 341 -24.95 18.86 17.64
N GLY A 342 -24.07 17.98 17.20
CA GLY A 342 -23.61 17.90 15.85
C GLY A 342 -24.77 17.43 15.02
N ALA A 343 -24.70 17.73 13.75
CA ALA A 343 -25.69 17.27 12.84
C ALA A 343 -25.58 15.73 12.75
N PRO A 344 -26.70 14.99 12.79
CA PRO A 344 -26.67 13.54 12.70
C PRO A 344 -26.17 13.09 11.31
N LEU A 345 -25.84 11.80 11.15
CA LEU A 345 -25.44 11.24 9.84
C LEU A 345 -26.44 11.63 8.73
N GLY A 346 -25.92 12.13 7.61
CA GLY A 346 -26.71 12.63 6.48
C GLY A 346 -27.15 14.09 6.54
N ALA A 347 -26.96 14.75 7.67
CA ALA A 347 -27.24 16.17 7.79
C ALA A 347 -26.14 17.00 7.08
N PRO A 348 -26.46 18.23 6.63
CA PRO A 348 -25.48 19.10 5.99
C PRO A 348 -24.41 19.54 6.98
N CYS A 349 -23.19 19.71 6.49
CA CYS A 349 -22.04 20.15 7.26
C CYS A 349 -21.12 21.00 6.38
N ALA A 350 -20.38 21.92 7.00
CA ALA A 350 -19.32 22.67 6.34
C ALA A 350 -17.93 22.19 6.78
N THR A 351 -17.81 21.65 7.98
CA THR A 351 -16.58 21.13 8.58
C THR A 351 -16.88 19.92 9.47
N ASP A 352 -15.85 19.14 9.83
CA ASP A 352 -15.96 17.99 10.74
C ASP A 352 -16.64 18.33 12.08
N ALA A 353 -16.41 19.54 12.59
CA ALA A 353 -16.99 20.01 13.84
C ALA A 353 -18.52 20.18 13.79
N ASP A 354 -19.12 20.23 12.60
CA ASP A 354 -20.56 20.31 12.44
C ASP A 354 -21.24 18.94 12.63
N CYS A 355 -20.50 17.84 12.72
CA CYS A 355 -21.04 16.48 12.71
C CYS A 355 -20.88 15.79 14.06
N ASP A 356 -21.93 15.07 14.50
CA ASP A 356 -21.87 14.24 15.72
C ASP A 356 -20.77 13.17 15.64
N SER A 357 -20.47 12.72 14.42
CA SER A 357 -19.43 11.74 14.11
C SER A 357 -18.02 12.32 14.05
N GLY A 358 -17.88 13.65 14.04
CA GLY A 358 -16.62 14.33 13.78
C GLY A 358 -16.07 14.16 12.35
N VAL A 359 -16.92 13.76 11.39
CA VAL A 359 -16.53 13.62 9.98
C VAL A 359 -17.58 14.25 9.07
N CYS A 360 -17.14 15.23 8.28
CA CYS A 360 -17.89 15.90 7.24
C CYS A 360 -17.28 15.60 5.88
N PHE A 361 -18.06 15.02 4.97
CA PHE A 361 -17.73 15.09 3.55
C PHE A 361 -18.09 16.46 3.03
N GLU A 362 -17.13 17.37 3.00
CA GLU A 362 -17.30 18.78 2.65
C GLU A 362 -17.78 18.93 1.19
N ALA A 363 -18.56 19.98 0.90
CA ALA A 363 -19.04 20.25 -0.45
C ALA A 363 -17.95 20.71 -1.43
N GLN A 364 -16.85 21.22 -0.88
CA GLN A 364 -15.67 21.67 -1.59
C GLN A 364 -14.43 21.27 -0.80
N ASP A 365 -13.42 20.75 -1.48
CA ASP A 365 -12.08 20.51 -0.95
C ASP A 365 -11.06 21.46 -1.63
N ALA A 366 -9.76 21.22 -1.40
CA ALA A 366 -8.69 22.01 -1.99
C ALA A 366 -8.62 21.85 -3.53
N GLU A 367 -9.15 20.75 -4.04
CA GLU A 367 -9.16 20.34 -5.45
C GLU A 367 -10.41 20.83 -6.20
N GLY A 368 -11.49 21.19 -5.50
CA GLY A 368 -12.68 21.79 -6.06
C GLY A 368 -13.98 21.29 -5.43
N ALA A 369 -15.04 21.19 -6.24
CA ALA A 369 -16.31 20.64 -5.75
C ALA A 369 -16.22 19.11 -5.68
N THR A 370 -16.40 18.55 -4.48
CA THR A 370 -16.42 17.09 -4.23
C THR A 370 -17.73 16.44 -4.70
N GLY A 371 -18.73 17.27 -5.03
CA GLY A 371 -20.11 16.93 -5.37
C GLY A 371 -20.99 16.50 -4.19
N TRP A 372 -20.49 16.50 -2.96
CA TRP A 372 -21.32 16.40 -1.74
C TRP A 372 -22.09 17.71 -1.50
N LEU A 373 -23.21 17.92 -2.22
CA LEU A 373 -23.96 19.17 -2.18
C LEU A 373 -24.38 19.56 -0.75
N GLY A 374 -23.80 20.66 -0.24
CA GLY A 374 -24.02 21.17 1.11
C GLY A 374 -23.36 20.37 2.24
N GLY A 375 -22.38 19.52 1.88
CA GLY A 375 -21.65 18.59 2.74
C GLY A 375 -22.53 17.49 3.33
N THR A 376 -21.95 16.40 3.82
CA THR A 376 -22.73 15.41 4.58
C THR A 376 -21.94 14.84 5.75
N CYS A 377 -22.59 14.77 6.90
CA CYS A 377 -22.04 14.05 8.04
C CYS A 377 -22.00 12.55 7.75
N ALA A 378 -20.83 11.94 7.91
CA ALA A 378 -20.55 10.53 7.70
C ALA A 378 -19.79 9.97 8.90
N ALA A 379 -19.64 8.65 9.03
CA ALA A 379 -18.78 8.05 10.06
C ALA A 379 -18.05 6.83 9.49
N PRO A 380 -16.83 6.49 9.90
CA PRO A 380 -16.19 5.26 9.46
C PRO A 380 -16.92 4.03 10.02
N CYS A 381 -17.19 3.04 9.17
CA CYS A 381 -17.79 1.80 9.62
C CYS A 381 -16.90 1.12 10.67
N GLY A 382 -17.53 0.61 11.74
CA GLY A 382 -16.82 -0.14 12.79
C GLY A 382 -16.34 0.70 13.97
N SER A 383 -16.31 2.02 13.86
CA SER A 383 -16.19 2.91 15.05
C SER A 383 -17.47 2.89 15.90
N VAL A 384 -18.59 2.63 15.24
CA VAL A 384 -19.93 2.37 15.77
C VAL A 384 -20.62 1.48 14.72
N SER A 385 -21.43 0.50 15.13
CA SER A 385 -22.40 -0.08 14.19
C SER A 385 -23.24 1.09 13.68
N CYS A 386 -23.31 1.33 12.36
CA CYS A 386 -24.04 2.47 11.79
C CYS A 386 -25.44 2.55 12.43
N GLU A 387 -25.61 3.45 13.41
CA GLU A 387 -26.81 3.43 14.25
C GLU A 387 -27.98 4.08 13.51
N GLY A 388 -29.20 3.63 13.85
CA GLY A 388 -30.43 4.19 13.28
C GLY A 388 -30.65 3.81 11.81
N SER A 389 -31.06 4.79 11.00
CA SER A 389 -31.34 4.62 9.57
C SER A 389 -30.10 4.90 8.72
N SER A 390 -28.97 4.27 9.05
CA SER A 390 -27.73 4.39 8.29
C SER A 390 -27.23 3.02 7.82
N GLY A 391 -26.58 2.98 6.66
CA GLY A 391 -25.99 1.79 6.04
C GLY A 391 -24.49 1.98 5.86
N CYS A 392 -23.73 0.89 6.00
CA CYS A 392 -22.29 0.89 5.75
C CYS A 392 -22.01 0.61 4.27
N VAL A 393 -21.26 1.49 3.61
CA VAL A 393 -20.86 1.34 2.20
C VAL A 393 -19.38 1.58 2.00
N VAL A 394 -18.80 1.04 0.93
CA VAL A 394 -17.40 1.30 0.58
C VAL A 394 -17.35 2.36 -0.52
N LEU A 395 -16.67 3.48 -0.24
CA LEU A 395 -16.42 4.58 -1.16
C LEU A 395 -14.91 4.89 -1.14
N ASP A 396 -14.29 4.98 -2.31
CA ASP A 396 -12.85 5.29 -2.48
C ASP A 396 -11.91 4.45 -1.61
N GLY A 397 -12.25 3.16 -1.45
CA GLY A 397 -11.48 2.21 -0.64
C GLY A 397 -11.72 2.29 0.87
N GLY A 398 -12.46 3.30 1.36
CA GLY A 398 -12.88 3.42 2.76
C GLY A 398 -14.30 2.94 3.01
N SER A 399 -14.61 2.46 4.20
CA SER A 399 -15.96 2.04 4.60
C SER A 399 -16.65 3.12 5.47
N TRP A 400 -17.82 3.59 5.06
CA TRP A 400 -18.52 4.73 5.64
C TRP A 400 -20.01 4.46 5.93
N CYS A 401 -20.49 4.94 7.07
CA CYS A 401 -21.89 5.00 7.45
C CYS A 401 -22.55 6.23 6.80
N LEU A 402 -23.52 5.99 5.94
CA LEU A 402 -24.34 7.00 5.27
C LEU A 402 -25.83 6.73 5.52
N PRO A 403 -26.74 7.72 5.32
CA PRO A 403 -28.17 7.49 5.48
C PRO A 403 -28.66 6.37 4.57
N SER A 404 -29.33 5.38 5.14
CA SER A 404 -29.93 4.28 4.38
C SER A 404 -31.22 4.71 3.71
N CYS A 405 -31.55 4.06 2.61
CA CYS A 405 -32.73 4.36 1.82
C CYS A 405 -33.29 3.09 1.18
N GLY A 406 -34.62 2.92 1.23
CA GLY A 406 -35.33 1.88 0.48
C GLY A 406 -36.08 2.41 -0.75
N SER A 407 -36.03 3.73 -0.98
CA SER A 407 -36.62 4.44 -2.11
C SER A 407 -35.96 5.82 -2.22
N ALA A 408 -36.27 6.63 -3.24
CA ALA A 408 -35.69 7.97 -3.38
C ALA A 408 -36.16 9.00 -2.33
N ALA A 409 -37.30 8.77 -1.68
CA ALA A 409 -37.93 9.74 -0.76
C ALA A 409 -37.17 10.10 0.55
N PRO A 410 -36.36 9.23 1.18
CA PRO A 410 -35.63 9.56 2.40
C PRO A 410 -34.33 10.35 2.11
N CYS A 411 -33.93 10.49 0.85
CA CYS A 411 -32.72 11.23 0.50
C CYS A 411 -32.97 12.74 0.46
N ARG A 412 -32.00 13.50 0.96
CA ARG A 412 -32.01 14.97 0.94
C ARG A 412 -32.01 15.48 -0.51
N ALA A 413 -32.51 16.69 -0.73
CA ALA A 413 -32.42 17.33 -2.04
C ALA A 413 -30.95 17.38 -2.53
N GLY A 414 -30.73 16.96 -3.78
CA GLY A 414 -29.39 16.79 -4.34
C GLY A 414 -28.78 15.40 -4.13
N TYR A 415 -29.50 14.48 -3.46
CA TYR A 415 -29.08 13.10 -3.24
C TYR A 415 -30.12 12.15 -3.81
N VAL A 416 -29.67 11.01 -4.33
CA VAL A 416 -30.50 9.90 -4.80
C VAL A 416 -30.22 8.66 -3.97
N CYS A 417 -31.24 7.82 -3.83
CA CYS A 417 -31.06 6.52 -3.20
C CYS A 417 -30.36 5.59 -4.19
N SER A 418 -29.18 5.08 -3.86
CA SER A 418 -28.53 4.01 -4.64
C SER A 418 -29.27 2.71 -4.40
N GLY A 419 -29.83 2.11 -5.45
CA GLY A 419 -30.56 0.86 -5.33
C GLY A 419 -29.67 -0.33 -4.95
N ASP A 420 -28.41 -0.32 -5.40
CA ASP A 420 -27.46 -1.40 -5.17
C ASP A 420 -26.82 -1.33 -3.78
N LEU A 421 -26.63 -0.11 -3.26
CA LEU A 421 -25.97 0.13 -1.97
C LEU A 421 -26.95 0.45 -0.83
N GLU A 422 -28.23 0.67 -1.15
CA GLU A 422 -29.29 1.05 -0.20
C GLU A 422 -28.94 2.26 0.69
N VAL A 423 -28.14 3.21 0.16
CA VAL A 423 -27.80 4.49 0.84
C VAL A 423 -28.00 5.71 -0.06
N CYS A 424 -28.17 6.87 0.55
CA CYS A 424 -28.27 8.15 -0.16
C CYS A 424 -26.88 8.65 -0.59
N LEU A 425 -26.67 8.76 -1.90
CA LEU A 425 -25.47 9.32 -2.52
C LEU A 425 -25.80 10.60 -3.29
N PRO A 426 -24.83 11.47 -3.61
CA PRO A 426 -25.09 12.65 -4.41
C PRO A 426 -25.68 12.30 -5.79
N ASP A 427 -26.59 13.13 -6.29
CA ASP A 427 -27.16 12.99 -7.64
C ASP A 427 -26.12 13.36 -8.69
N CYS A 428 -25.63 12.39 -9.46
CA CYS A 428 -24.59 12.62 -10.47
C CYS A 428 -25.02 13.57 -11.60
N ARG A 429 -26.34 13.74 -11.83
CA ARG A 429 -26.84 14.73 -12.80
C ARG A 429 -26.61 16.17 -12.34
N ALA A 430 -26.36 16.37 -11.05
CA ALA A 430 -25.97 17.66 -10.48
C ALA A 430 -24.47 17.95 -10.61
N GLY A 431 -23.70 17.10 -11.31
CA GLY A 431 -22.27 17.30 -11.57
C GLY A 431 -21.35 16.60 -10.58
N TRP A 432 -21.86 15.68 -9.76
CA TRP A 432 -21.02 14.77 -8.97
C TRP A 432 -20.38 13.73 -9.89
N ASP A 433 -19.06 13.56 -9.78
CA ASP A 433 -18.33 12.51 -10.49
C ASP A 433 -18.59 11.17 -9.80
N CYS A 434 -19.05 10.19 -10.57
CA CYS A 434 -19.27 8.83 -10.08
C CYS A 434 -17.96 8.08 -9.77
N GLY A 435 -16.81 8.66 -10.12
CA GLY A 435 -15.51 8.00 -10.10
C GLY A 435 -15.31 7.15 -11.35
N GLY A 436 -14.07 6.78 -11.64
CA GLY A 436 -13.69 6.12 -12.90
C GLY A 436 -14.30 4.73 -13.15
N ALA A 437 -14.91 4.11 -12.13
CA ALA A 437 -15.52 2.79 -12.22
C ALA A 437 -17.05 2.81 -12.41
N PHE A 438 -17.69 3.98 -12.41
CA PHE A 438 -19.14 4.12 -12.41
C PHE A 438 -19.58 5.15 -13.45
N THR A 439 -20.78 4.97 -14.00
CA THR A 439 -21.42 5.89 -14.94
C THR A 439 -22.72 6.42 -14.36
N CYS A 440 -23.01 7.68 -14.68
CA CYS A 440 -24.22 8.36 -14.24
C CYS A 440 -25.43 7.87 -15.03
N GLY A 441 -26.34 7.15 -14.37
CA GLY A 441 -27.61 6.72 -14.96
C GLY A 441 -28.60 7.89 -15.13
N ASP A 442 -29.60 7.69 -16.00
CA ASP A 442 -30.66 8.68 -16.25
C ASP A 442 -31.47 9.05 -14.98
N ASP A 443 -31.52 8.16 -14.01
CA ASP A 443 -32.16 8.36 -12.70
C ASP A 443 -31.28 9.10 -11.69
N GLY A 444 -30.03 9.43 -12.05
CA GLY A 444 -29.07 10.15 -11.22
C GLY A 444 -28.23 9.27 -10.30
N GLN A 445 -28.38 7.95 -10.39
CA GLN A 445 -27.55 7.00 -9.64
C GLN A 445 -26.22 6.78 -10.37
N CYS A 446 -25.13 6.79 -9.62
CA CYS A 446 -23.88 6.21 -10.09
C CYS A 446 -23.97 4.70 -10.02
N ARG A 447 -23.92 4.06 -11.17
CA ARG A 447 -23.95 2.61 -11.30
C ARG A 447 -22.64 2.13 -11.89
N ILE A 448 -22.20 0.97 -11.48
CA ILE A 448 -21.21 0.26 -12.28
C ILE A 448 -21.97 -0.11 -13.55
N GLU A 449 -21.63 0.51 -14.68
CA GLU A 449 -21.88 -0.14 -15.97
C GLU A 449 -20.99 -1.37 -15.98
N LEU A 450 -21.48 -2.43 -15.33
CA LEU A 450 -20.95 -3.75 -15.56
C LEU A 450 -21.09 -3.91 -17.08
N PRO A 451 -19.98 -4.12 -17.81
CA PRO A 451 -20.06 -4.29 -19.26
C PRO A 451 -21.16 -5.31 -19.49
N THR A 452 -22.16 -4.98 -20.33
CA THR A 452 -23.32 -5.87 -20.56
C THR A 452 -22.79 -7.27 -20.78
N LEU A 453 -22.91 -8.10 -19.74
CA LEU A 453 -22.18 -9.34 -19.72
C LEU A 453 -22.75 -10.22 -20.83
N SER A 454 -21.87 -10.84 -21.58
CA SER A 454 -22.22 -11.71 -22.69
C SER A 454 -23.22 -12.76 -22.19
N PRO A 455 -24.40 -12.90 -22.83
CA PRO A 455 -25.36 -13.92 -22.45
C PRO A 455 -24.77 -15.31 -22.72
N LEU A 456 -25.39 -16.35 -22.17
CA LEU A 456 -25.02 -17.73 -22.50
C LEU A 456 -24.96 -17.93 -24.03
N GLY A 457 -23.97 -18.69 -24.48
CA GLY A 457 -23.69 -18.97 -25.89
C GLY A 457 -22.99 -17.85 -26.66
N ALA A 458 -22.87 -16.64 -26.12
CA ALA A 458 -22.09 -15.56 -26.72
C ALA A 458 -20.58 -15.80 -26.54
N PRO A 459 -19.74 -15.27 -27.45
CA PRO A 459 -18.30 -15.41 -27.34
C PRO A 459 -17.73 -14.68 -26.12
N CYS A 460 -16.64 -15.21 -25.56
CA CYS A 460 -15.89 -14.61 -24.45
C CYS A 460 -14.39 -14.92 -24.55
N ALA A 461 -13.55 -14.02 -24.06
CA ALA A 461 -12.12 -14.25 -23.86
C ALA A 461 -11.77 -14.60 -22.41
N SER A 462 -12.60 -14.18 -21.45
CA SER A 462 -12.40 -14.41 -20.02
C SER A 462 -13.72 -14.71 -19.28
N HIS A 463 -13.61 -15.27 -18.06
CA HIS A 463 -14.77 -15.54 -17.20
C HIS A 463 -15.55 -14.27 -16.84
N ALA A 464 -14.85 -13.13 -16.74
CA ALA A 464 -15.41 -11.84 -16.36
C ALA A 464 -16.34 -11.25 -17.43
N GLU A 465 -16.29 -11.74 -18.67
CA GLU A 465 -17.15 -11.27 -19.76
C GLU A 465 -18.54 -11.93 -19.74
N CYS A 466 -18.74 -13.02 -18.99
CA CYS A 466 -19.96 -13.81 -19.04
C CYS A 466 -20.92 -13.47 -17.91
N GLY A 467 -22.22 -13.36 -18.23
CA GLY A 467 -23.26 -13.09 -17.23
C GLY A 467 -23.36 -14.19 -16.16
N SER A 468 -22.94 -15.39 -16.53
CA SER A 468 -22.83 -16.56 -15.66
C SER A 468 -21.53 -16.64 -14.85
N GLY A 469 -20.55 -15.77 -15.14
CA GLY A 469 -19.19 -15.85 -14.59
C GLY A 469 -18.36 -17.03 -15.11
N VAL A 470 -18.83 -17.77 -16.13
CA VAL A 470 -18.10 -18.93 -16.68
C VAL A 470 -17.93 -18.82 -18.19
N CYS A 471 -16.68 -18.75 -18.62
CA CYS A 471 -16.28 -18.79 -20.02
C CYS A 471 -15.60 -20.13 -20.34
N LEU A 472 -16.13 -20.89 -21.30
CA LEU A 472 -15.49 -22.10 -21.80
C LEU A 472 -14.35 -21.71 -22.76
N ILE A 473 -13.18 -21.43 -22.19
CA ILE A 473 -11.98 -21.02 -22.93
C ILE A 473 -11.22 -22.27 -23.41
N PRO A 474 -10.67 -22.28 -24.63
CA PRO A 474 -9.73 -23.32 -25.05
C PRO A 474 -8.54 -23.44 -24.09
N PRO A 475 -8.05 -24.67 -23.83
CA PRO A 475 -6.80 -24.83 -23.10
C PRO A 475 -5.66 -24.14 -23.84
N PRO A 476 -4.73 -23.46 -23.13
CA PRO A 476 -3.60 -22.79 -23.75
C PRO A 476 -2.78 -23.78 -24.59
N GLY A 477 -2.58 -23.45 -25.88
CA GLY A 477 -1.85 -24.29 -26.84
C GLY A 477 -2.70 -25.25 -27.70
N GLY A 478 -4.03 -25.29 -27.54
CA GLY A 478 -4.92 -26.19 -28.26
C GLY A 478 -5.89 -25.52 -29.27
N GLY A 479 -5.42 -25.25 -30.49
CA GLY A 479 -6.29 -25.06 -31.66
C GLY A 479 -6.93 -23.67 -31.89
N THR A 480 -7.35 -23.43 -33.13
CA THR A 480 -7.76 -22.15 -33.75
C THR A 480 -9.22 -21.71 -33.54
N TRP A 481 -9.93 -22.18 -32.51
CA TRP A 481 -11.26 -21.63 -32.22
C TRP A 481 -11.08 -20.33 -31.42
N ALA A 482 -11.30 -19.21 -32.12
CA ALA A 482 -10.76 -17.90 -31.77
C ALA A 482 -11.35 -17.28 -30.49
N GLN A 483 -12.48 -17.78 -29.98
CA GLN A 483 -13.18 -17.22 -28.81
C GLN A 483 -13.85 -18.35 -28.01
N GLY A 484 -13.76 -18.29 -26.67
CA GLY A 484 -14.53 -19.14 -25.77
C GLY A 484 -16.03 -18.83 -25.85
N ILE A 485 -16.86 -19.60 -25.17
CA ILE A 485 -18.31 -19.32 -25.08
C ILE A 485 -18.78 -19.20 -23.64
N CYS A 486 -19.68 -18.26 -23.38
CA CYS A 486 -20.31 -18.13 -22.08
C CYS A 486 -21.23 -19.33 -21.81
N THR A 487 -21.02 -19.98 -20.69
CA THR A 487 -21.74 -21.19 -20.26
C THR A 487 -22.06 -21.11 -18.78
N GLU A 488 -22.86 -22.02 -18.24
CA GLU A 488 -23.06 -22.14 -16.79
C GLU A 488 -23.06 -23.61 -16.35
N PRO A 489 -22.84 -23.91 -15.06
CA PRO A 489 -22.97 -25.25 -14.52
C PRO A 489 -24.43 -25.74 -14.55
N CYS A 490 -24.65 -27.01 -14.89
CA CYS A 490 -26.00 -27.58 -14.99
C CYS A 490 -26.72 -27.83 -13.66
N ALA A 491 -26.21 -27.34 -12.51
CA ALA A 491 -26.72 -27.72 -11.19
C ALA A 491 -28.23 -27.46 -11.03
N ASN A 492 -28.76 -26.45 -11.72
CA ASN A 492 -30.17 -26.05 -11.69
C ASN A 492 -30.92 -26.33 -13.01
N GLY A 493 -30.37 -27.21 -13.86
CA GLY A 493 -30.83 -27.39 -15.24
C GLY A 493 -30.30 -26.31 -16.18
N CYS A 494 -30.54 -26.47 -17.48
CA CYS A 494 -30.12 -25.50 -18.50
C CYS A 494 -31.32 -24.73 -19.06
N PRO A 495 -31.14 -23.45 -19.41
CA PRO A 495 -32.20 -22.64 -20.02
C PRO A 495 -32.61 -23.19 -21.39
N SER A 496 -33.79 -22.78 -21.85
CA SER A 496 -34.34 -23.22 -23.14
C SER A 496 -33.37 -22.92 -24.29
N GLY A 497 -33.06 -23.94 -25.11
CA GLY A 497 -32.07 -23.83 -26.19
C GLY A 497 -30.68 -24.33 -25.81
N TYR A 498 -30.47 -24.79 -24.56
CA TYR A 498 -29.23 -25.36 -24.08
C TYR A 498 -29.43 -26.81 -23.62
N VAL A 499 -28.39 -27.61 -23.73
CA VAL A 499 -28.34 -29.00 -23.24
C VAL A 499 -27.18 -29.13 -22.26
N CYS A 500 -27.47 -29.76 -21.12
CA CYS A 500 -26.45 -30.10 -20.16
C CYS A 500 -25.52 -31.16 -20.75
N THR A 501 -24.25 -30.79 -20.96
CA THR A 501 -23.27 -31.64 -21.63
C THR A 501 -22.06 -31.86 -20.71
N PRO A 502 -21.63 -33.12 -20.48
CA PRO A 502 -20.40 -33.38 -19.77
C PRO A 502 -19.19 -32.98 -20.62
N LEU A 503 -18.38 -32.05 -20.10
CA LEU A 503 -17.13 -31.57 -20.69
C LEU A 503 -16.01 -31.76 -19.66
N GLY A 504 -15.27 -32.87 -19.77
CA GLY A 504 -14.29 -33.26 -18.77
C GLY A 504 -14.95 -33.62 -17.43
N PRO A 505 -14.48 -33.10 -16.28
CA PRO A 505 -15.09 -33.35 -14.97
C PRO A 505 -16.36 -32.52 -14.71
N SER A 506 -16.67 -31.53 -15.56
CA SER A 506 -17.75 -30.57 -15.34
C SER A 506 -18.95 -30.86 -16.24
N GLN A 507 -20.15 -30.54 -15.76
CA GLN A 507 -21.38 -30.52 -16.55
C GLN A 507 -21.78 -29.07 -16.84
N LEU A 508 -21.80 -28.70 -18.11
CA LEU A 508 -21.98 -27.32 -18.57
C LEU A 508 -23.17 -27.20 -19.54
N CYS A 509 -23.85 -26.06 -19.50
CA CYS A 509 -24.96 -25.75 -20.41
C CYS A 509 -24.45 -25.23 -21.75
N VAL A 510 -24.53 -26.07 -22.77
CA VAL A 510 -23.99 -25.80 -24.11
C VAL A 510 -25.15 -25.64 -25.10
N PRO A 511 -25.08 -24.75 -26.12
CA PRO A 511 -26.18 -24.58 -27.08
C PRO A 511 -26.63 -25.90 -27.71
N ALA A 512 -27.94 -26.13 -27.79
CA ALA A 512 -28.50 -27.32 -28.41
C ALA A 512 -28.38 -27.27 -29.94
N CYS A 513 -28.26 -28.43 -30.59
CA CYS A 513 -28.10 -28.48 -32.05
C CYS A 513 -29.32 -27.98 -32.83
N ALA A 514 -30.50 -27.94 -32.21
CA ALA A 514 -31.75 -27.60 -32.89
C ALA A 514 -31.75 -26.17 -33.46
N SER A 515 -30.96 -25.25 -32.89
CA SER A 515 -30.80 -23.87 -33.35
C SER A 515 -29.68 -23.67 -34.38
N GLY A 516 -28.95 -24.72 -34.74
CA GLY A 516 -27.68 -24.59 -35.45
C GLY A 516 -26.53 -24.20 -34.51
N CYS A 517 -25.31 -24.62 -34.85
CA CYS A 517 -24.15 -24.38 -34.01
C CYS A 517 -23.39 -23.11 -34.42
N PRO A 518 -22.84 -22.35 -33.44
CA PRO A 518 -21.99 -21.20 -33.74
C PRO A 518 -20.78 -21.60 -34.59
N THR A 519 -20.23 -20.64 -35.33
CA THR A 519 -19.01 -20.86 -36.14
C THR A 519 -17.89 -21.44 -35.27
N GLY A 520 -17.28 -22.53 -35.72
CA GLY A 520 -16.26 -23.28 -34.96
C GLY A 520 -16.81 -24.43 -34.10
N TYR A 521 -18.13 -24.58 -34.03
CA TYR A 521 -18.80 -25.67 -33.31
C TYR A 521 -19.55 -26.58 -34.30
N VAL A 522 -19.63 -27.87 -33.97
CA VAL A 522 -20.37 -28.88 -34.71
C VAL A 522 -21.36 -29.56 -33.79
N CYS A 523 -22.50 -29.96 -34.34
CA CYS A 523 -23.48 -30.71 -33.57
C CYS A 523 -22.92 -32.09 -33.20
N GLY A 524 -22.79 -32.39 -31.91
CA GLY A 524 -22.45 -33.72 -31.41
C GLY A 524 -23.67 -34.64 -31.50
N PRO A 525 -23.64 -35.74 -32.28
CA PRO A 525 -24.82 -36.57 -32.53
C PRO A 525 -25.33 -37.28 -31.27
N GLN A 526 -24.45 -37.55 -30.30
CA GLN A 526 -24.81 -38.21 -29.04
C GLN A 526 -25.26 -37.20 -27.96
N ALA A 527 -24.63 -36.03 -27.91
CA ALA A 527 -24.94 -35.01 -26.91
C ALA A 527 -26.13 -34.11 -27.33
N GLN A 528 -26.47 -34.06 -28.62
CA GLN A 528 -27.40 -33.08 -29.19
C GLN A 528 -27.04 -31.61 -28.82
N ALA A 529 -25.75 -31.37 -28.57
CA ALA A 529 -25.19 -30.08 -28.21
C ALA A 529 -24.09 -29.65 -29.19
N CYS A 530 -23.87 -28.35 -29.29
CA CYS A 530 -22.84 -27.75 -30.13
C CYS A 530 -21.48 -27.84 -29.44
N LEU A 531 -20.65 -28.77 -29.92
CA LEU A 531 -19.33 -29.04 -29.38
C LEU A 531 -18.25 -28.40 -30.26
N PRO A 532 -17.10 -27.98 -29.70
CA PRO A 532 -16.00 -27.47 -30.50
C PRO A 532 -15.59 -28.47 -31.59
N SER A 533 -15.36 -27.98 -32.81
CA SER A 533 -14.95 -28.83 -33.92
C SER A 533 -13.51 -29.32 -33.73
N CYS A 534 -13.25 -30.61 -33.93
CA CYS A 534 -11.89 -31.13 -33.93
C CYS A 534 -11.05 -30.64 -35.12
N GLN A 535 -11.71 -30.13 -36.17
CA GLN A 535 -11.02 -29.47 -37.28
C GLN A 535 -10.51 -28.07 -36.93
N SER A 536 -11.09 -27.43 -35.92
CA SER A 536 -10.57 -26.18 -35.35
C SER A 536 -9.54 -26.43 -34.24
N GLY A 537 -8.95 -27.62 -34.19
CA GLY A 537 -7.87 -27.99 -33.27
C GLY A 537 -8.31 -28.45 -31.89
N TRP A 538 -9.60 -28.77 -31.70
CA TRP A 538 -10.04 -29.47 -30.49
C TRP A 538 -9.58 -30.94 -30.52
N SER A 539 -8.85 -31.36 -29.49
CA SER A 539 -8.36 -32.73 -29.37
C SER A 539 -9.51 -33.68 -29.07
N CYS A 540 -9.72 -34.66 -29.95
CA CYS A 540 -10.65 -35.74 -29.66
C CYS A 540 -10.25 -36.51 -28.40
N PRO A 541 -11.22 -36.99 -27.60
CA PRO A 541 -10.92 -37.83 -26.45
C PRO A 541 -10.12 -39.07 -26.88
N PRO A 542 -9.29 -39.65 -25.98
CA PRO A 542 -8.48 -40.83 -26.31
C PRO A 542 -9.30 -41.94 -26.96
N GLY A 543 -8.87 -42.42 -28.12
CA GLY A 543 -9.56 -43.45 -28.91
C GLY A 543 -10.55 -42.93 -29.96
N ALA A 544 -10.88 -41.63 -29.96
CA ALA A 544 -11.61 -41.01 -31.06
C ALA A 544 -10.66 -40.33 -32.06
N THR A 545 -11.07 -40.34 -33.33
CA THR A 545 -10.40 -39.66 -34.45
C THR A 545 -11.28 -38.54 -34.98
N CYS A 546 -10.67 -37.48 -35.51
CA CYS A 546 -11.41 -36.35 -36.07
C CYS A 546 -11.98 -36.71 -37.45
N ALA A 547 -13.29 -36.71 -37.60
CA ALA A 547 -13.96 -36.95 -38.86
C ALA A 547 -13.89 -35.72 -39.79
N THR A 548 -14.15 -35.94 -41.08
CA THR A 548 -14.24 -34.86 -42.09
C THR A 548 -15.39 -33.89 -41.83
N THR A 549 -16.34 -34.24 -40.96
CA THR A 549 -17.42 -33.36 -40.48
C THR A 549 -17.02 -32.48 -39.30
N GLY A 550 -15.78 -32.59 -38.80
CA GLY A 550 -15.33 -31.88 -37.59
C GLY A 550 -15.76 -32.53 -36.27
N GLN A 551 -16.43 -33.69 -36.33
CA GLN A 551 -16.85 -34.46 -35.16
C GLN A 551 -15.79 -35.49 -34.76
N CYS A 552 -15.63 -35.73 -33.46
CA CYS A 552 -14.84 -36.85 -32.97
C CYS A 552 -15.62 -38.16 -33.07
N GLN A 553 -15.06 -39.16 -33.77
CA GLN A 553 -15.66 -40.47 -34.00
C GLN A 553 -14.73 -41.58 -33.51
N GLY A 554 -15.29 -42.64 -32.91
CA GLY A 554 -14.55 -43.87 -32.63
C GLY A 554 -14.16 -44.13 -31.17
N ALA A 555 -14.42 -43.21 -30.23
CA ALA A 555 -14.33 -43.58 -28.81
C ALA A 555 -15.54 -44.46 -28.44
N PRO A 556 -15.35 -45.69 -27.93
CA PRO A 556 -16.45 -46.43 -27.33
C PRO A 556 -17.02 -45.63 -26.16
N PRO A 557 -18.35 -45.63 -25.95
CA PRO A 557 -18.96 -44.88 -24.86
C PRO A 557 -18.35 -45.34 -23.52
N PRO A 558 -17.94 -44.40 -22.63
CA PRO A 558 -17.44 -44.77 -21.31
C PRO A 558 -18.60 -45.41 -20.53
N GLY A 559 -18.57 -46.74 -20.41
CA GLY A 559 -19.58 -47.51 -19.68
C GLY A 559 -20.52 -48.40 -20.51
N ALA A 560 -20.27 -48.67 -21.79
CA ALA A 560 -20.84 -49.88 -22.38
C ALA A 560 -20.07 -51.10 -21.84
N PRO A 561 -20.74 -52.10 -21.23
CA PRO A 561 -20.07 -53.29 -20.69
C PRO A 561 -19.33 -54.10 -21.77
#